data_AF-A0A8T7AI49-F1
#
_entry.id   AF-A0A8T7AI49-F1
#
_cell.length_a   1.000
_cell.length_b   1.000
_cell.length_c   1.000
_cell.angle_alpha   90.00
_cell.angle_beta   90.00
_cell.angle_gamma   90.00
#
_symmetry.space_group_name_H-M   'P 1'
#
loop_
_entity.id
_entity.type
_entity.pdbx_description
1 polymer ?
#
loop_
_entity_poly.entity_id
_entity_poly.type
_entity_poly.pdbx_seq_one_letter_code
_entity_poly.pdbx_strand_id
1 'polypeptide(L)'
;MSSSSLLLIILLGSAVAYFIGRSRSHQLARPVGGVRNLATLPSYYASMVGLWAFIPAMIVVLLWTAFDGSIINSLVMAALPEEAKILPREELGLVLSQVNNAASGMIGINDIGAEYQAAVRRLQSLRDISDQSMPVLTIMALMLGTLIGYRSVKASHNARYSVERLFNLALFICSSIAIVTTLGIIFSVLFESLRFFEKVPFFDFLLGTHWSPQIAIRADQIGASGSFG
;
A
#
# COMPACT_ATOMS: atom_id res chain seq x y z
N MET A 1 2.13 -17.70 1.78
CA MET A 1 3.41 -17.26 1.14
C MET A 1 3.82 -15.93 1.75
N SER A 2 5.10 -15.66 1.97
CA SER A 2 5.50 -14.34 2.51
C SER A 2 5.27 -13.24 1.47
N SER A 3 4.85 -12.05 1.88
CA SER A 3 4.64 -10.91 0.96
C SER A 3 5.88 -10.58 0.14
N SER A 4 7.07 -10.77 0.73
CA SER A 4 8.37 -10.60 0.05
C SER A 4 8.58 -11.62 -1.08
N SER A 5 8.19 -12.88 -0.89
CA SER A 5 8.30 -13.90 -1.94
C SER A 5 7.38 -13.59 -3.13
N LEU A 6 6.19 -13.06 -2.87
CA LEU A 6 5.22 -12.72 -3.91
C LEU A 6 5.71 -11.52 -4.74
N LEU A 7 6.28 -10.50 -4.10
CA LEU A 7 6.93 -9.38 -4.80
C LEU A 7 8.09 -9.85 -5.68
N LEU A 8 8.93 -10.76 -5.19
CA LEU A 8 10.00 -11.35 -6.00
C LEU A 8 9.47 -12.09 -7.23
N ILE A 9 8.38 -12.86 -7.08
CA ILE A 9 7.73 -13.56 -8.21
C ILE A 9 7.22 -12.55 -9.24
N ILE A 10 6.59 -11.45 -8.81
CA ILE A 10 6.12 -10.39 -9.72
C ILE A 10 7.30 -9.77 -10.48
N LEU A 11 8.39 -9.43 -9.78
CA LEU A 11 9.57 -8.80 -10.39
C LEU A 11 10.24 -9.74 -11.40
N LEU A 12 10.50 -10.99 -11.01
CA LEU A 12 11.11 -11.99 -11.89
C LEU A 12 10.20 -12.33 -13.06
N GLY A 13 8.90 -12.51 -12.83
CA GLY A 13 7.92 -12.79 -13.87
C GLY A 13 7.78 -11.64 -14.88
N SER A 14 7.81 -10.40 -14.40
CA SER A 14 7.79 -9.21 -15.27
C SER A 14 9.09 -9.07 -16.07
N ALA A 15 10.24 -9.45 -15.49
CA ALA A 15 11.50 -9.52 -16.21
C ALA A 15 11.46 -10.60 -17.31
N VAL A 16 10.91 -11.78 -17.03
CA VAL A 16 10.67 -12.82 -18.05
C VAL A 16 9.76 -12.30 -19.16
N ALA A 17 8.66 -11.63 -18.81
CA ALA A 17 7.75 -11.00 -19.77
C ALA A 17 8.46 -9.96 -20.66
N TYR A 18 9.39 -9.17 -20.10
CA TYR A 18 10.25 -8.26 -20.85
C TYR A 18 11.10 -8.99 -21.89
N PHE A 19 11.78 -10.08 -21.51
CA PHE A 19 12.57 -10.88 -22.44
C PHE A 19 11.72 -11.53 -23.54
N ILE A 20 10.51 -11.98 -23.22
CA ILE A 20 9.55 -12.50 -24.20
C ILE A 20 9.17 -11.42 -25.21
N GLY A 21 8.83 -10.20 -24.74
CA GLY A 21 8.52 -9.07 -25.62
C GLY A 21 9.70 -8.69 -26.53
N ARG A 22 10.92 -8.70 -25.98
CA ARG A 22 12.15 -8.46 -26.74
C ARG A 22 12.34 -9.51 -27.83
N SER A 23 12.27 -10.79 -27.48
CA SER A 23 12.43 -11.90 -28.43
C SER A 23 11.41 -11.82 -29.57
N ARG A 24 10.14 -11.58 -29.25
CA ARG A 24 9.08 -11.42 -30.25
C ARG A 24 9.33 -10.25 -31.20
N SER A 25 9.75 -9.09 -30.69
CA SER A 25 10.01 -7.93 -31.54
C SER A 25 11.15 -8.19 -32.55
N HIS A 26 12.20 -8.94 -32.17
CA HIS A 26 13.24 -9.36 -33.09
C HIS A 26 12.76 -10.36 -34.14
N GLN A 27 11.87 -11.29 -33.78
CA GLN A 27 11.26 -12.22 -34.73
C GLN A 27 10.39 -11.47 -35.75
N LEU A 28 9.64 -10.48 -35.29
CA LEU A 28 8.78 -9.64 -36.12
C LEU A 28 9.56 -8.71 -37.05
N ALA A 29 10.80 -8.36 -36.68
CA ALA A 29 11.68 -7.54 -37.51
C ALA A 29 12.19 -8.29 -38.76
N ARG A 30 12.34 -9.63 -38.71
CA ARG A 30 12.89 -10.44 -39.80
C ARG A 30 12.13 -10.27 -41.14
N PRO A 31 10.79 -10.45 -41.19
CA PRO A 31 10.06 -10.35 -42.46
C PRO A 31 9.98 -8.91 -43.01
N VAL A 32 10.16 -7.90 -42.17
CA VAL A 32 10.03 -6.47 -42.56
C VAL A 32 11.37 -5.88 -43.00
N GLY A 33 12.43 -6.69 -43.15
CA GLY A 33 13.76 -6.20 -43.56
C GLY A 33 14.64 -5.69 -42.42
N GLY A 34 14.33 -6.06 -41.17
CA GLY A 34 15.14 -5.79 -39.99
C GLY A 34 14.54 -4.79 -39.00
N VAL A 35 15.26 -4.56 -37.90
CA VAL A 35 14.79 -3.76 -36.75
C VAL A 35 14.52 -2.30 -37.11
N ARG A 36 15.20 -1.76 -38.13
CA ARG A 36 15.05 -0.37 -38.58
C ARG A 36 13.68 -0.06 -39.17
N ASN A 37 12.97 -1.07 -39.66
CA ASN A 37 11.66 -0.91 -40.28
C ASN A 37 10.50 -1.15 -39.29
N LEU A 38 10.80 -1.38 -38.01
CA LEU A 38 9.79 -1.38 -36.95
C LEU A 38 9.42 0.07 -36.58
N ALA A 39 8.16 0.30 -36.21
CA ALA A 39 7.69 1.62 -35.76
C ALA A 39 8.45 2.15 -34.52
N THR A 40 8.99 1.26 -33.68
CA THR A 40 9.73 1.58 -32.45
C THR A 40 10.83 0.57 -32.15
N LEU A 41 11.79 0.94 -31.30
CA LEU A 41 12.86 0.04 -30.91
C LEU A 41 12.33 -1.18 -30.13
N PRO A 42 12.96 -2.36 -30.27
CA PRO A 42 12.65 -3.58 -29.51
C PRO A 42 12.53 -3.41 -28.00
N SER A 43 13.32 -2.50 -27.42
CA SER A 43 13.29 -2.19 -25.99
C SER A 43 11.93 -1.65 -25.52
N TYR A 44 11.24 -0.83 -26.34
CA TYR A 44 9.93 -0.29 -26.00
C TYR A 44 8.83 -1.36 -26.05
N TYR A 45 8.91 -2.31 -26.98
CA TYR A 45 8.00 -3.46 -26.98
C TYR A 45 8.25 -4.33 -25.74
N ALA A 46 9.52 -4.58 -25.40
CA ALA A 46 9.88 -5.34 -24.22
C ALA A 46 9.37 -4.68 -22.92
N SER A 47 9.59 -3.37 -22.76
CA SER A 47 9.09 -2.64 -21.58
C SER A 47 7.57 -2.60 -21.54
N MET A 48 6.90 -2.44 -22.67
CA MET A 48 5.43 -2.52 -22.74
C MET A 48 4.91 -3.88 -22.23
N VAL A 49 5.48 -5.01 -22.70
CA VAL A 49 5.05 -6.34 -22.23
C VAL A 49 5.34 -6.53 -20.73
N GLY A 50 6.53 -6.13 -20.28
CA GLY A 50 6.88 -6.19 -18.86
C GLY A 50 5.94 -5.36 -17.97
N LEU A 51 5.58 -4.16 -18.41
CA LEU A 51 4.65 -3.27 -17.69
C LEU A 51 3.22 -3.84 -17.67
N TRP A 52 2.75 -4.42 -18.78
CA TRP A 52 1.45 -5.10 -18.83
C TRP A 52 1.39 -6.36 -17.96
N ALA A 53 2.51 -7.00 -17.66
CA ALA A 53 2.60 -8.08 -16.68
C ALA A 53 2.63 -7.53 -15.24
N PHE A 54 3.46 -6.52 -14.99
CA PHE A 54 3.70 -5.95 -13.67
C PHE A 54 2.48 -5.22 -13.08
N ILE A 55 1.86 -4.32 -13.85
CA ILE A 55 0.83 -3.41 -13.32
C ILE A 55 -0.41 -4.17 -12.83
N PRO A 56 -1.02 -5.09 -13.61
CA PRO A 56 -2.20 -5.81 -13.15
C PRO A 56 -1.90 -6.68 -11.92
N ALA A 57 -0.73 -7.34 -11.90
CA ALA A 57 -0.30 -8.14 -10.75
C ALA A 57 -0.13 -7.29 -9.49
N MET A 58 0.48 -6.12 -9.60
CA MET A 58 0.61 -5.17 -8.48
C MET A 58 -0.73 -4.62 -8.02
N ILE A 59 -1.65 -4.32 -8.93
CA ILE A 59 -3.01 -3.86 -8.59
C ILE A 59 -3.75 -4.93 -7.77
N VAL A 60 -3.67 -6.21 -8.16
CA VAL A 60 -4.27 -7.31 -7.41
C VAL A 60 -3.71 -7.35 -5.99
N VAL A 61 -2.38 -7.29 -5.82
CA VAL A 61 -1.75 -7.28 -4.49
C VAL A 61 -2.20 -6.08 -3.65
N LEU A 62 -2.15 -4.87 -4.23
CA LEU A 62 -2.52 -3.65 -3.52
C LEU A 62 -3.98 -3.68 -3.08
N LEU A 63 -4.90 -4.04 -3.97
CA LEU A 63 -6.32 -4.15 -3.64
C LEU A 63 -6.54 -5.26 -2.61
N TRP A 64 -5.90 -6.42 -2.76
CA TRP A 64 -6.02 -7.52 -1.81
C TRP A 64 -5.60 -7.06 -0.41
N THR A 65 -4.39 -6.51 -0.27
CA THR A 65 -3.88 -6.05 1.03
C THR A 65 -4.69 -4.91 1.64
N ALA A 66 -5.28 -4.03 0.83
CA ALA A 66 -6.12 -2.94 1.32
C ALA A 66 -7.48 -3.42 1.86
N PHE A 67 -8.07 -4.45 1.26
CA PHE A 67 -9.43 -4.90 1.57
C PHE A 67 -9.51 -6.18 2.40
N ASP A 68 -8.49 -7.03 2.39
CA ASP A 68 -8.48 -8.35 3.04
C ASP A 68 -8.88 -8.27 4.53
N GLY A 69 -8.19 -7.44 5.30
CA GLY A 69 -8.49 -7.27 6.73
C GLY A 69 -9.91 -6.73 6.99
N SER A 70 -10.39 -5.79 6.17
CA SER A 70 -11.74 -5.23 6.31
C SER A 70 -12.82 -6.28 6.03
N ILE A 71 -12.64 -7.06 4.95
CA ILE A 71 -13.56 -8.13 4.56
C ILE A 71 -13.56 -9.25 5.61
N ILE A 72 -12.39 -9.75 6.02
CA ILE A 72 -12.29 -10.82 7.02
C ILE A 72 -12.95 -10.38 8.33
N ASN A 73 -12.68 -9.16 8.82
CA ASN A 73 -13.28 -8.67 10.05
C ASN A 73 -14.81 -8.58 9.95
N SER A 74 -15.35 -8.12 8.81
CA SER A 74 -16.80 -8.07 8.59
C SER A 74 -17.46 -9.46 8.60
N LEU A 75 -16.79 -10.46 8.02
CA LEU A 75 -17.27 -11.84 7.97
C LEU A 75 -17.14 -12.57 9.31
N VAL A 76 -16.13 -12.22 10.11
CA VAL A 76 -15.93 -12.79 11.46
C VAL A 76 -16.92 -12.19 12.45
N MET A 77 -17.21 -10.88 12.37
CA MET A 77 -18.25 -10.26 13.17
C MET A 77 -19.63 -10.91 12.94
N ALA A 78 -19.91 -11.38 11.73
CA ALA A 78 -21.13 -12.13 11.44
C ALA A 78 -21.18 -13.52 12.12
N ALA A 79 -20.02 -14.11 12.44
CA ALA A 79 -19.90 -15.42 13.08
C ALA A 79 -19.81 -15.36 14.62
N LEU A 80 -19.78 -14.16 15.21
CA LEU A 80 -19.82 -14.00 16.67
C LEU A 80 -21.23 -14.28 17.22
N PRO A 81 -21.33 -14.82 18.46
CA PRO A 81 -22.61 -14.94 19.16
C PRO A 81 -23.31 -13.58 19.30
N GLU A 82 -24.64 -13.56 19.29
CA GLU A 82 -25.42 -12.32 19.47
C GLU A 82 -25.12 -11.64 20.82
N GLU A 83 -24.84 -12.42 21.86
CA GLU A 83 -24.43 -11.93 23.18
C GLU A 83 -23.15 -11.10 23.13
N ALA A 84 -22.17 -11.53 22.32
CA ALA A 84 -20.92 -10.82 22.15
C ALA A 84 -21.07 -9.52 21.33
N LYS A 85 -22.11 -9.40 20.49
CA LYS A 85 -22.38 -8.19 19.69
C LYS A 85 -22.99 -7.06 20.50
N ILE A 86 -23.57 -7.38 21.66
CA ILE A 86 -24.25 -6.43 22.55
C ILE A 86 -23.26 -5.81 23.55
N LEU A 87 -22.06 -6.37 23.68
CA LEU A 87 -21.01 -5.90 24.60
C LEU A 87 -20.56 -4.46 24.29
N PRO A 88 -20.11 -3.70 25.31
CA PRO A 88 -19.44 -2.42 25.14
C PRO A 88 -18.23 -2.53 24.19
N ARG A 89 -17.87 -1.43 23.50
CA ARG A 89 -16.80 -1.44 22.48
C ARG A 89 -15.45 -1.90 23.04
N GLU A 90 -15.16 -1.60 24.30
CA GLU A 90 -13.90 -2.02 24.95
C GLU A 90 -13.81 -3.54 25.12
N GLU A 91 -14.90 -4.17 25.58
CA GLU A 91 -14.96 -5.62 25.82
C GLU A 91 -14.99 -6.40 24.50
N LEU A 92 -15.68 -5.89 23.48
CA LEU A 92 -15.68 -6.47 22.14
C LEU A 92 -14.26 -6.48 21.52
N GLY A 93 -13.49 -5.41 21.74
CA GLY A 93 -12.09 -5.34 21.28
C GLY A 93 -11.21 -6.41 21.93
N LEU A 94 -11.43 -6.71 23.21
CA LEU A 94 -10.72 -7.77 23.93
C LEU A 94 -11.08 -9.16 23.38
N VAL A 95 -12.38 -9.43 23.17
CA VAL A 95 -12.85 -10.70 22.60
C VAL A 95 -12.26 -10.92 21.20
N LEU A 96 -12.28 -9.90 20.34
CA LEU A 96 -11.68 -9.97 19.01
C LEU A 96 -10.17 -10.19 19.06
N SER A 97 -9.47 -9.59 20.02
CA SER A 97 -8.04 -9.83 20.23
C SER A 97 -7.78 -11.28 20.64
N GLN A 98 -8.55 -11.83 21.58
CA GLN A 98 -8.43 -13.24 21.99
C GLN A 98 -8.70 -14.20 20.82
N VAL A 99 -9.77 -13.98 20.05
CA VAL A 99 -10.10 -14.77 18.86
C VAL A 99 -8.96 -14.71 17.83
N ASN A 100 -8.39 -13.52 17.60
CA ASN A 100 -7.22 -13.35 16.72
C ASN A 100 -5.99 -14.09 17.25
N ASN A 101 -5.74 -14.03 18.56
CA ASN A 101 -4.59 -14.66 19.19
C ASN A 101 -4.69 -16.19 19.16
N ALA A 102 -5.88 -16.77 19.37
CA ALA A 102 -6.11 -18.20 19.15
C ALA A 102 -5.97 -18.59 17.69
N ALA A 103 -6.56 -17.81 16.78
CA ALA A 103 -6.48 -18.12 15.36
C ALA A 103 -5.03 -18.15 14.86
N SER A 104 -4.18 -17.27 15.41
CA SER A 104 -2.73 -17.23 15.16
C SER A 104 -1.92 -18.28 15.92
N GLY A 105 -2.56 -19.11 16.76
CA GLY A 105 -1.90 -20.18 17.51
C GLY A 105 -1.15 -19.74 18.77
N MET A 106 -1.32 -18.49 19.23
CA MET A 106 -0.71 -17.99 20.47
C MET A 106 -1.47 -18.44 21.73
N ILE A 107 -2.75 -18.76 21.59
CA ILE A 107 -3.62 -19.27 22.65
C ILE A 107 -4.27 -20.57 22.14
N GLY A 108 -4.47 -21.57 23.01
CA GLY A 108 -5.20 -22.77 22.64
C GLY A 108 -6.66 -22.45 22.31
N ILE A 109 -7.20 -23.02 21.23
CA ILE A 109 -8.61 -22.83 20.83
C ILE A 109 -9.58 -23.21 21.98
N ASN A 110 -9.15 -24.14 22.83
CA ASN A 110 -9.93 -24.61 23.97
C ASN A 110 -9.96 -23.63 25.15
N ASP A 111 -9.04 -22.66 25.21
CA ASP A 111 -8.85 -21.77 26.36
C ASP A 111 -9.75 -20.52 26.33
N ILE A 112 -10.45 -20.27 25.22
CA ILE A 112 -11.19 -19.02 24.96
C ILE A 112 -12.70 -19.20 25.18
N GLY A 113 -13.13 -20.35 25.69
CA GLY A 113 -14.55 -20.69 25.87
C GLY A 113 -15.19 -21.30 24.61
N ALA A 114 -16.09 -22.26 24.81
CA ALA A 114 -16.68 -23.06 23.73
C ALA A 114 -17.45 -22.22 22.69
N GLU A 115 -18.03 -21.10 23.13
CA GLU A 115 -18.82 -20.17 22.31
C GLU A 115 -17.99 -19.48 21.23
N TYR A 116 -16.71 -19.19 21.52
CA TYR A 116 -15.82 -18.46 20.60
C TYR A 116 -15.03 -19.37 19.66
N GLN A 117 -15.04 -20.70 19.89
CA GLN A 117 -14.33 -21.66 19.04
C GLN A 117 -14.84 -21.67 17.59
N ALA A 118 -16.14 -21.40 17.39
CA ALA A 118 -16.71 -21.29 16.06
C ALA A 118 -16.17 -20.07 15.30
N ALA A 119 -16.03 -18.93 15.98
CA ALA A 119 -15.45 -17.71 15.43
C ALA A 119 -13.97 -17.88 15.09
N VAL A 120 -13.19 -18.54 15.96
CA VAL A 120 -11.77 -18.86 15.72
C VAL A 120 -11.61 -19.74 14.47
N ARG A 121 -12.36 -20.85 14.37
CA ARG A 121 -12.31 -21.74 13.20
C ARG A 121 -12.73 -21.03 11.91
N ARG A 122 -13.75 -20.16 11.99
CA ARG A 122 -14.17 -19.35 10.86
C ARG A 122 -13.06 -18.39 10.42
N LEU A 123 -12.44 -17.68 11.35
CA LEU A 123 -11.33 -16.77 11.08
C LEU A 123 -10.14 -17.51 10.46
N GLN A 124 -9.76 -18.68 10.98
CA GLN A 124 -8.71 -19.52 10.41
C GLN A 124 -9.03 -19.92 8.97
N SER A 125 -10.23 -20.44 8.71
CA SER A 125 -10.65 -20.83 7.35
C SER A 125 -10.62 -19.65 6.36
N LEU A 126 -11.01 -18.46 6.80
CA LEU A 126 -11.00 -17.26 5.95
C LEU A 126 -9.58 -16.80 5.64
N ARG A 127 -8.68 -16.83 6.65
CA ARG A 127 -7.26 -16.54 6.45
C ARG A 127 -6.60 -17.55 5.52
N ASP A 128 -6.86 -18.84 5.71
CA ASP A 128 -6.31 -19.89 4.84
C ASP A 128 -6.75 -19.72 3.38
N ILE A 129 -8.04 -19.44 3.17
CA ILE A 129 -8.57 -19.15 1.83
C ILE A 129 -7.90 -17.90 1.27
N SER A 130 -7.76 -16.84 2.06
CA SER A 130 -7.14 -15.59 1.61
C SER A 130 -5.67 -15.77 1.24
N ASP A 131 -4.90 -16.43 2.10
CA ASP A 131 -3.47 -16.69 1.95
C ASP A 131 -3.15 -17.56 0.72
N GLN A 132 -4.06 -18.45 0.34
CA GLN A 132 -3.92 -19.30 -0.84
C GLN A 132 -4.44 -18.63 -2.12
N SER A 133 -5.51 -17.84 -2.03
CA SER A 133 -6.13 -17.23 -3.21
C SER A 133 -5.36 -16.00 -3.73
N MET A 134 -4.78 -15.19 -2.85
CA MET A 134 -3.96 -14.03 -3.22
C MET A 134 -2.83 -14.38 -4.22
N PRO A 135 -1.94 -15.37 -3.96
CA PRO A 135 -0.87 -15.70 -4.90
C PRO A 135 -1.41 -16.29 -6.21
N VAL A 136 -2.46 -17.11 -6.16
CA VAL A 136 -3.08 -17.70 -7.35
C VAL A 136 -3.61 -16.62 -8.28
N LEU A 137 -4.36 -15.66 -7.74
CA LEU A 137 -4.90 -14.53 -8.51
C LEU A 137 -3.80 -13.62 -9.04
N THR A 138 -2.74 -13.42 -8.26
CA THR A 138 -1.61 -12.60 -8.69
C THR A 138 -0.84 -13.26 -9.85
N ILE A 139 -0.55 -14.55 -9.76
CA ILE A 139 0.10 -15.31 -10.84
C ILE A 139 -0.80 -15.33 -12.08
N MET A 140 -2.11 -15.51 -11.91
CA MET A 140 -3.06 -15.45 -13.01
C MET A 140 -3.06 -14.08 -13.68
N ALA A 141 -3.09 -12.99 -12.92
CA ALA A 141 -3.02 -11.63 -13.44
C ALA A 141 -1.69 -11.35 -14.16
N LEU A 142 -0.58 -11.84 -13.63
CA LEU A 142 0.76 -11.75 -14.26
C LEU A 142 0.79 -12.49 -15.61
N MET A 143 0.24 -13.70 -15.67
CA MET A 143 0.15 -14.50 -16.91
C MET A 143 -0.77 -13.85 -17.94
N LEU A 144 -1.95 -13.38 -17.52
CA LEU A 144 -2.89 -12.67 -18.39
C LEU A 144 -2.30 -11.36 -18.91
N GLY A 145 -1.66 -10.59 -18.04
CA GLY A 145 -0.96 -9.35 -18.39
C GLY A 145 0.15 -9.58 -19.41
N THR A 146 0.96 -10.61 -19.19
CA THR A 146 2.00 -11.04 -20.16
C THR A 146 1.38 -11.45 -21.49
N LEU A 147 0.28 -12.21 -21.48
CA LEU A 147 -0.41 -12.65 -22.70
C LEU A 147 -1.00 -11.49 -23.50
N ILE A 148 -1.65 -10.53 -22.82
CA ILE A 148 -2.21 -9.33 -23.44
C ILE A 148 -1.09 -8.47 -24.03
N GLY A 149 -0.03 -8.22 -23.25
CA GLY A 149 1.16 -7.51 -23.71
C GLY A 149 1.81 -8.21 -24.90
N TYR A 150 1.97 -9.53 -24.85
CA TYR A 150 2.50 -10.32 -25.95
C TYR A 150 1.65 -10.11 -27.21
N ARG A 151 0.31 -10.25 -27.12
CA ARG A 151 -0.61 -10.08 -28.26
C ARG A 151 -0.62 -8.67 -28.84
N SER A 152 -0.33 -7.63 -28.05
CA SER A 152 -0.29 -6.25 -28.54
C SER A 152 0.99 -5.90 -29.32
N VAL A 153 2.04 -6.74 -29.26
CA VAL A 153 3.25 -6.57 -30.08
C VAL A 153 2.96 -6.85 -31.56
N LYS A 154 2.82 -5.77 -32.34
CA LYS A 154 2.62 -5.73 -33.80
C LYS A 154 3.59 -4.73 -34.43
N ALA A 155 4.01 -4.95 -35.67
CA ALA A 155 5.06 -4.17 -36.32
C ALA A 155 4.67 -2.69 -36.55
N SER A 156 3.38 -2.46 -36.76
CA SER A 156 2.78 -1.13 -36.94
C SER A 156 2.40 -0.42 -35.64
N HIS A 157 2.47 -1.11 -34.48
CA HIS A 157 2.07 -0.53 -33.21
C HIS A 157 3.21 0.28 -32.59
N ASN A 158 2.96 1.55 -32.31
CA ASN A 158 3.96 2.40 -31.66
C ASN A 158 3.97 2.18 -30.14
N ALA A 159 4.76 1.22 -29.67
CA ALA A 159 4.84 0.87 -28.24
C ALA A 159 5.42 1.98 -27.35
N ARG A 160 6.16 2.93 -27.94
CA ARG A 160 6.77 4.06 -27.22
C ARG A 160 5.71 4.95 -26.59
N TYR A 161 4.65 5.28 -27.34
CA TYR A 161 3.54 6.11 -26.83
C TYR A 161 2.89 5.48 -25.59
N SER A 162 2.64 4.16 -25.61
CA SER A 162 2.04 3.43 -24.50
C SER A 162 2.90 3.51 -23.24
N VAL A 163 4.21 3.33 -23.39
CA VAL A 163 5.17 3.38 -22.27
C VAL A 163 5.32 4.80 -21.73
N GLU A 164 5.55 5.79 -22.61
CA GLU A 164 5.71 7.19 -22.21
C GLU A 164 4.46 7.73 -21.52
N ARG A 165 3.26 7.38 -22.00
CA ARG A 165 2.00 7.78 -21.34
C ARG A 165 1.93 7.26 -19.90
N LEU A 166 2.37 6.03 -19.65
CA LEU A 166 2.40 5.47 -18.30
C LEU A 166 3.41 6.21 -17.41
N PHE A 167 4.64 6.42 -17.89
CA PHE A 167 5.67 7.14 -17.13
C PHE A 167 5.23 8.57 -16.81
N ASN A 168 4.67 9.28 -17.78
CA ASN A 168 4.13 10.63 -17.57
C ASN A 168 2.99 10.65 -16.55
N LEU A 169 2.08 9.67 -16.61
CA LEU A 169 1.01 9.53 -15.61
C LEU A 169 1.57 9.26 -14.21
N ALA A 170 2.54 8.35 -14.08
CA ALA A 170 3.16 8.03 -12.79
C ALA A 170 3.89 9.24 -12.19
N LEU A 171 4.67 9.97 -13.01
CA LEU A 171 5.34 11.19 -12.59
C LEU A 171 4.35 12.29 -12.22
N PHE A 172 3.25 12.44 -12.95
CA PHE A 172 2.20 13.40 -12.65
C PHE A 172 1.50 13.10 -11.33
N ILE A 173 1.16 11.84 -11.05
CA ILE A 173 0.57 11.43 -9.76
C ILE A 173 1.56 11.68 -8.62
N CYS A 174 2.82 11.28 -8.80
CA CYS A 174 3.87 11.46 -7.81
C CYS A 174 4.10 12.93 -7.46
N SER A 175 4.25 13.80 -8.47
CA SER A 175 4.43 15.24 -8.25
C SER A 175 3.20 15.89 -7.63
N SER A 176 2.00 15.47 -8.02
CA SER A 176 0.75 15.97 -7.42
C SER A 176 0.68 15.64 -5.92
N ILE A 177 0.99 14.39 -5.53
CA ILE A 177 1.03 13.97 -4.12
C ILE A 177 2.08 14.77 -3.35
N ALA A 178 3.26 14.98 -3.94
CA ALA A 178 4.32 15.77 -3.32
C ALA A 178 3.87 17.21 -3.05
N ILE A 179 3.24 17.88 -4.03
CA ILE A 179 2.73 19.25 -3.88
C ILE A 179 1.62 19.31 -2.82
N VAL A 180 0.69 18.36 -2.81
CA VAL A 180 -0.37 18.31 -1.78
C VAL A 180 0.22 18.10 -0.38
N THR A 181 1.28 17.30 -0.26
CA THR A 181 1.94 17.03 1.03
C THR A 181 2.70 18.27 1.52
N THR A 182 3.41 18.98 0.65
CA THR A 182 4.08 20.24 1.03
C THR A 182 3.07 21.30 1.45
N LEU A 183 1.94 21.41 0.74
CA LEU A 183 0.81 22.25 1.14
C LEU A 183 0.20 21.82 2.50
N GLY A 184 0.09 20.52 2.75
CA GLY A 184 -0.37 20.01 4.05
C GLY A 184 0.56 20.42 5.20
N ILE A 185 1.88 20.28 5.01
CA ILE A 185 2.88 20.64 6.01
C ILE A 185 2.89 22.15 6.27
N ILE A 186 2.92 22.97 5.23
CA ILE A 186 2.92 24.44 5.39
C ILE A 186 1.66 24.88 6.12
N PHE A 187 0.47 24.38 5.76
CA PHE A 187 -0.75 24.76 6.45
C PHE A 187 -0.79 24.27 7.90
N SER A 188 -0.31 23.05 8.17
CA SER A 188 -0.20 22.54 9.54
C SER A 188 0.65 23.44 10.42
N VAL A 189 1.85 23.82 9.97
CA VAL A 189 2.76 24.68 10.74
C VAL A 189 2.23 26.11 10.81
N LEU A 190 1.61 26.61 9.74
CA LEU A 190 1.03 27.96 9.70
C LEU A 190 -0.09 28.12 10.72
N PHE A 191 -1.05 27.18 10.77
CA PHE A 191 -2.16 27.26 11.72
C PHE A 191 -1.70 27.14 13.17
N GLU A 192 -0.77 26.25 13.46
CA GLU A 192 -0.19 26.14 14.81
C GLU A 192 0.58 27.41 15.20
N SER A 193 1.31 28.00 14.25
CA SER A 193 2.02 29.27 14.47
C SER A 193 1.04 30.43 14.72
N LEU A 194 -0.05 30.51 13.97
CA LEU A 194 -1.10 31.54 14.19
C LEU A 194 -1.72 31.41 15.59
N ARG A 195 -2.09 30.19 16.01
CA ARG A 195 -2.61 29.93 17.38
C ARG A 195 -1.59 30.27 18.48
N PHE A 196 -0.31 30.05 18.21
CA PHE A 196 0.75 30.48 19.11
C PHE A 196 0.79 32.00 19.25
N PHE A 197 0.73 32.73 18.12
CA PHE A 197 0.79 34.20 18.13
C PHE A 197 -0.49 34.88 18.67
N GLU A 198 -1.62 34.17 18.75
CA GLU A 198 -2.79 34.61 19.52
C GLU A 198 -2.51 34.63 21.04
N LYS A 199 -1.64 33.74 21.53
CA LYS A 199 -1.28 33.63 22.96
C LYS A 199 -0.08 34.49 23.32
N VAL A 200 0.89 34.58 22.41
CA VAL A 200 2.11 35.37 22.58
C VAL A 200 2.18 36.38 21.43
N PRO A 201 1.92 37.68 21.67
CA PRO A 201 1.92 38.68 20.60
C PRO A 201 3.23 38.66 19.81
N PHE A 202 3.12 38.77 18.48
CA PHE A 202 4.27 38.66 17.57
C PHE A 202 5.42 39.62 17.90
N PHE A 203 5.10 40.87 18.28
CA PHE A 203 6.10 41.86 18.64
C PHE A 203 6.73 41.58 20.01
N ASP A 204 5.98 41.03 20.97
CA ASP A 204 6.53 40.63 22.27
C ASP A 204 7.45 39.40 22.11
N PHE A 205 7.09 38.48 21.21
CA PHE A 205 7.96 37.32 20.90
C PHE A 205 9.31 37.73 20.27
N LEU A 206 9.33 38.73 19.38
CA LEU A 206 10.54 39.14 18.65
C LEU A 206 11.35 40.25 19.33
N LEU A 207 10.67 41.18 20.02
CA LEU A 207 11.25 42.40 20.59
C LEU A 207 11.08 42.45 22.12
N GLY A 208 10.55 41.38 22.72
CA GLY A 208 10.38 41.26 24.17
C GLY A 208 11.71 41.45 24.90
N THR A 209 11.63 42.17 26.01
CA THR A 209 12.78 42.44 26.88
C THR A 209 12.82 41.48 28.08
N HIS A 210 11.90 40.51 28.17
CA HIS A 210 11.76 39.58 29.29
C HIS A 210 12.33 38.20 28.95
N TRP A 211 13.62 38.02 29.21
CA TRP A 211 14.29 36.72 29.08
C TRP A 211 13.99 35.81 30.29
N SER A 212 13.03 34.89 30.16
CA SER A 212 12.70 33.87 31.16
C SER A 212 12.87 32.45 30.61
N PRO A 213 14.11 31.97 30.39
CA PRO A 213 14.35 30.63 29.90
C PRO A 213 13.87 29.65 30.98
N GLN A 214 12.82 28.88 30.68
CA GLN A 214 12.42 27.78 31.54
C GLN A 214 13.59 26.78 31.62
N ILE A 215 14.27 26.79 32.75
CA ILE A 215 15.27 25.79 33.10
C ILE A 215 14.51 24.49 33.31
N ALA A 216 14.99 23.38 32.73
CA ALA A 216 14.36 22.07 32.86
C ALA A 216 14.04 21.74 34.32
N ILE A 217 12.79 21.39 34.60
CA ILE A 217 12.28 21.06 35.94
C ILE A 217 13.12 19.92 36.53
N ARG A 218 13.86 20.22 37.61
CA ARG A 218 14.43 19.20 38.52
C ARG A 218 13.44 18.95 39.65
N ALA A 219 13.52 17.76 40.26
CA ALA A 219 12.56 17.28 41.26
C ALA A 219 12.34 18.24 42.45
N ASP A 220 13.27 19.15 42.72
CA ASP A 220 13.23 20.09 43.85
C ASP A 220 12.78 21.52 43.44
N GLN A 221 12.41 21.76 42.18
CA GLN A 221 12.09 23.09 41.67
C GLN A 221 10.58 23.33 41.54
N ILE A 222 10.06 24.32 42.28
CA ILE A 222 8.68 24.80 42.13
C ILE A 222 8.59 25.51 40.77
N GLY A 223 7.75 25.01 39.88
CA GLY A 223 7.59 25.53 38.52
C GLY A 223 7.17 27.00 38.53
N ALA A 224 8.07 27.89 38.11
CA ALA A 224 7.69 29.26 37.80
C ALA A 224 6.80 29.24 36.55
N SER A 225 5.70 30.00 36.57
CA SER A 225 4.86 30.25 35.40
C SER A 225 5.74 30.86 34.31
N GLY A 226 6.12 30.07 33.31
CA GLY A 226 6.95 30.56 32.22
C GLY A 226 6.16 31.56 31.40
N SER A 227 6.72 32.75 31.21
CA SER A 227 6.33 33.67 30.14
C SER A 227 7.34 33.51 29.01
N PHE A 228 6.86 33.38 27.78
CA PHE A 228 7.70 33.40 26.59
C PHE A 228 7.86 34.86 26.13
N GLY A 229 9.07 35.40 26.23
CA GLY A 229 9.46 36.71 25.67
C GLY A 229 9.17 37.93 26.54
#